data_AF-A0A061NMX9-F1
#
_entry.id   AF-A0A061NMX9-F1
#
_cell.length_a   1.000
_cell.length_b   1.000
_cell.length_c   1.000
_cell.angle_alpha   90.00
_cell.angle_beta   90.00
_cell.angle_gamma   90.00
#
_symmetry.space_group_name_H-M   'P 1'
#
loop_
_entity.id
_entity.type
_entity.pdbx_description
1 polymer ?
#
loop_
_entity_poly.entity_id
_entity_poly.type
_entity_poly.pdbx_seq_one_letter_code
_entity_poly.pdbx_strand_id
1 'polypeptide(L)'
;MTPEGHHTGEGTRNDPVDVDTAIDFVRRGQTILLHDGHYIRDEKLNIRKYNDGAEGEMKTLKAKKGSHPVIDFNSVSEGAVLSGDYWHIEALILPVPQVIRKVSSSAAVIIL
;
A
#
# COMPACT_ATOMS: atom_id res chain seq x y z
N MET A 1 11.42 1.88 -2.01
CA MET A 1 10.77 0.89 -2.90
C MET A 1 10.51 1.53 -4.23
N THR A 2 10.74 0.81 -5.33
CA THR A 2 10.43 1.23 -6.71
C THR A 2 9.45 0.23 -7.33
N PRO A 3 8.79 0.54 -8.46
CA PRO A 3 7.88 -0.41 -9.11
C PRO A 3 8.54 -1.73 -9.51
N GLU A 4 9.85 -1.70 -9.80
CA GLU A 4 10.64 -2.86 -10.25
C GLU A 4 11.23 -3.66 -9.06
N GLY A 5 10.89 -3.28 -7.82
CA GLY A 5 11.29 -4.03 -6.65
C GLY A 5 10.73 -5.44 -6.65
N HIS A 6 11.41 -6.34 -5.95
CA HIS A 6 11.06 -7.75 -5.89
C HIS A 6 11.37 -8.36 -4.51
N HIS A 7 10.77 -9.51 -4.23
CA HIS A 7 10.73 -10.11 -2.88
C HIS A 7 12.08 -10.59 -2.36
N THR A 8 13.05 -10.85 -3.23
CA THR A 8 14.43 -11.19 -2.87
C THR A 8 15.36 -9.98 -2.85
N GLY A 9 14.85 -8.76 -3.06
CA GLY A 9 15.68 -7.56 -3.08
C GLY A 9 16.28 -7.24 -1.72
N GLU A 10 17.53 -6.79 -1.72
CA GLU A 10 18.28 -6.42 -0.51
C GLU A 10 17.77 -5.14 0.16
N GLY A 11 16.81 -4.43 -0.44
CA GLY A 11 16.27 -3.17 0.06
C GLY A 11 17.21 -1.97 -0.17
N THR A 12 18.15 -2.11 -1.11
CA THR A 12 19.07 -1.04 -1.49
C THR A 12 18.53 -0.25 -2.69
N ARG A 13 19.24 0.81 -3.08
CA ARG A 13 18.87 1.59 -4.29
C ARG A 13 19.03 0.77 -5.58
N ASN A 14 20.05 -0.08 -5.64
CA ASN A 14 20.37 -0.86 -6.82
C ASN A 14 19.63 -2.20 -6.84
N ASP A 15 19.15 -2.64 -5.68
CA ASP A 15 18.40 -3.88 -5.51
C ASP A 15 17.19 -3.64 -4.58
N PRO A 16 16.14 -2.97 -5.08
CA PRO A 16 15.00 -2.58 -4.28
C PRO A 16 14.13 -3.79 -3.91
N VAL A 17 13.64 -3.77 -2.68
CA VAL A 17 12.58 -4.69 -2.25
C VAL A 17 11.22 -4.18 -2.71
N ASP A 18 10.28 -5.08 -3.01
CA ASP A 18 8.91 -4.71 -3.36
C ASP A 18 8.12 -4.19 -2.14
N VAL A 19 6.96 -3.58 -2.41
CA VAL A 19 6.13 -2.94 -1.38
C VAL A 19 5.53 -3.94 -0.40
N ASP A 20 5.16 -5.14 -0.85
CA ASP A 20 4.49 -6.13 0.01
C ASP A 20 5.48 -6.74 0.99
N THR A 21 6.65 -7.12 0.48
CA THR A 21 7.77 -7.57 1.30
C THR A 21 8.18 -6.47 2.29
N ALA A 22 8.23 -5.20 1.85
CA ALA A 22 8.50 -4.09 2.77
C ALA A 22 7.46 -3.98 3.89
N ILE A 23 6.17 -4.13 3.59
CA ILE A 23 5.07 -4.12 4.58
C ILE A 23 5.17 -5.29 5.54
N ASP A 24 5.52 -6.47 5.06
CA ASP A 24 5.63 -7.67 5.89
C ASP A 24 6.80 -7.60 6.89
N PHE A 25 7.89 -6.92 6.53
CA PHE A 25 9.12 -6.88 7.34
C PHE A 25 9.40 -5.56 8.08
N VAL A 26 8.67 -4.48 7.79
CA VAL A 26 8.88 -3.19 8.46
C VAL A 26 8.65 -3.31 9.98
N ARG A 27 9.61 -2.82 10.76
CA ARG A 27 9.54 -2.83 12.22
C ARG A 27 8.83 -1.58 12.76
N ARG A 28 8.46 -1.62 14.04
CA ARG A 28 7.86 -0.46 14.73
C ARG A 28 8.74 0.78 14.59
N GLY A 29 8.12 1.94 14.43
CA GLY A 29 8.78 3.23 14.22
C GLY A 29 9.48 3.40 12.86
N GLN A 30 9.50 2.39 11.98
CA GLN A 30 10.17 2.50 10.69
C GLN A 30 9.26 3.05 9.59
N THR A 31 9.89 3.60 8.56
CA THR A 31 9.23 4.21 7.40
C THR A 31 9.63 3.50 6.11
N ILE A 32 8.62 3.09 5.34
CA ILE A 32 8.73 2.66 3.95
C ILE A 32 8.56 3.89 3.06
N LEU A 33 9.56 4.16 2.22
CA LEU A 33 9.56 5.27 1.26
C LEU A 33 9.29 4.75 -0.15
N LEU A 34 8.21 5.24 -0.76
CA LEU A 34 7.86 5.01 -2.16
C LEU A 34 8.56 6.04 -3.05
N HIS A 35 9.36 5.55 -4.00
CA HIS A 35 10.00 6.40 -5.01
C HIS A 35 9.03 6.72 -6.15
N ASP A 36 9.43 7.58 -7.08
CA ASP A 36 8.62 7.81 -8.29
C ASP A 36 8.35 6.50 -9.03
N GLY A 37 7.15 6.37 -9.56
CA GLY A 37 6.76 5.21 -10.34
C GLY A 37 5.28 4.89 -10.30
N HIS A 38 4.87 4.04 -11.23
CA HIS A 38 3.52 3.50 -11.34
C HIS A 38 3.54 2.04 -10.88
N TYR A 39 3.01 1.80 -9.69
CA TYR A 39 2.96 0.48 -9.05
C TYR A 39 1.65 -0.17 -9.48
N ILE A 40 1.69 -0.86 -10.62
CA ILE A 40 0.55 -1.61 -11.13
C ILE A 40 0.45 -2.91 -10.34
N ARG A 41 -0.69 -3.12 -9.70
CA ARG A 41 -0.95 -4.26 -8.84
C ARG A 41 -2.16 -5.04 -9.31
N ASP A 42 -2.01 -6.35 -9.38
CA ASP A 42 -3.08 -7.33 -9.53
C ASP A 42 -3.63 -7.82 -8.19
N GLU A 43 -2.88 -7.58 -7.10
CA GLU A 43 -3.26 -7.91 -5.74
C GLU A 43 -3.51 -6.68 -4.86
N LYS A 44 -4.24 -6.88 -3.76
CA LYS A 44 -4.51 -5.81 -2.79
C LYS A 44 -3.28 -5.43 -1.99
N LEU A 45 -3.19 -4.16 -1.64
CA LEU A 45 -2.24 -3.70 -0.64
C LEU A 45 -2.75 -4.15 0.74
N ASN A 46 -2.05 -5.07 1.39
CA ASN A 46 -2.57 -5.73 2.60
C ASN A 46 -1.70 -5.46 3.83
N ILE A 47 -2.18 -4.59 4.72
CA ILE A 47 -1.63 -4.50 6.07
C ILE A 47 -2.42 -5.46 6.94
N ARG A 48 -1.86 -6.66 7.13
CA ARG A 48 -2.52 -7.75 7.84
C ARG A 48 -2.80 -7.38 9.30
N LYS A 49 -3.87 -7.96 9.85
CA LYS A 49 -4.16 -7.91 11.29
C LYS A 49 -2.95 -8.35 12.10
N TYR A 50 -2.67 -7.66 13.20
CA TYR A 50 -1.53 -7.89 14.09
C TYR A 50 -0.16 -7.51 13.50
N ASN A 51 -0.09 -6.98 12.28
CA ASN A 51 1.11 -6.34 11.77
C ASN A 51 1.20 -4.90 12.29
N ASP A 52 1.20 -4.73 13.61
CA ASP A 52 0.94 -3.44 14.24
C ASP A 52 2.22 -2.64 14.53
N GLY A 53 2.10 -1.32 14.55
CA GLY A 53 3.04 -0.42 15.21
C GLY A 53 2.90 -0.48 16.74
N ALA A 54 3.19 0.63 17.40
CA ALA A 54 2.82 0.89 18.79
C ALA A 54 2.63 2.39 19.01
N GLU A 55 2.08 2.77 20.18
CA GLU A 55 2.03 4.17 20.60
C GLU A 55 3.45 4.77 20.61
N GLY A 56 3.64 5.90 19.94
CA GLY A 56 4.96 6.52 19.75
C GLY A 56 5.88 5.85 18.72
N GLU A 57 5.52 4.67 18.20
CA GLU A 57 6.33 3.89 17.26
C GLU A 57 5.50 3.41 16.05
N MET A 58 4.78 4.34 15.42
CA MET A 58 3.97 4.04 14.24
C MET A 58 4.82 3.54 13.08
N LYS A 59 4.30 2.56 12.34
CA LYS A 59 4.84 2.16 11.04
C LYS A 59 4.34 3.14 9.99
N THR A 60 5.20 3.54 9.05
CA THR A 60 4.82 4.55 8.04
C THR A 60 5.03 4.02 6.63
N LEU A 61 4.05 4.22 5.74
CA LEU A 61 4.19 4.06 4.29
C LEU A 61 3.92 5.41 3.62
N LYS A 62 4.92 6.01 2.97
CA LYS A 62 4.72 7.32 2.34
C LYS A 62 5.55 7.54 1.09
N ALA A 63 5.14 8.53 0.29
CA ALA A 63 5.98 9.06 -0.78
C ALA A 63 7.32 9.57 -0.22
N LYS A 64 8.41 9.24 -0.91
CA LYS A 64 9.69 9.91 -0.71
C LYS A 64 9.52 11.39 -1.00
N LYS A 65 10.23 12.25 -0.27
CA LYS A 65 10.17 13.70 -0.51
C LYS A 65 10.47 14.01 -1.98
N GLY A 66 9.53 14.70 -2.63
CA GLY A 66 9.61 15.12 -4.03
C GLY A 66 9.18 14.06 -5.05
N SER A 67 8.79 12.85 -4.63
CA SER A 67 8.23 11.84 -5.53
C SER A 67 6.70 11.85 -5.54
N HIS A 68 6.15 11.31 -6.63
CA HIS A 68 4.72 11.18 -6.88
C HIS A 68 4.40 9.73 -7.29
N PRO A 69 4.59 8.74 -6.39
CA PRO A 69 4.22 7.36 -6.65
C PRO A 69 2.72 7.25 -6.88
N VAL A 70 2.33 6.39 -7.80
CA VAL A 70 0.93 6.02 -8.03
C VAL A 70 0.79 4.52 -7.76
N ILE A 71 -0.01 4.15 -6.77
CA ILE A 71 -0.43 2.76 -6.59
C ILE A 71 -1.74 2.58 -7.35
N ASP A 72 -1.72 1.68 -8.34
CA ASP A 72 -2.83 1.40 -9.24
C ASP A 72 -3.21 -0.07 -9.16
N PHE A 73 -4.43 -0.35 -8.73
CA PHE A 73 -4.95 -1.71 -8.55
C PHE A 73 -5.53 -2.33 -9.83
N ASN A 74 -5.32 -1.66 -10.97
CA ASN A 74 -5.60 -2.14 -12.32
C ASN A 74 -7.04 -2.67 -12.50
N SER A 75 -7.99 -2.14 -11.73
CA SER A 75 -9.40 -2.57 -11.67
C SER A 75 -9.66 -4.05 -11.36
N VAL A 76 -8.66 -4.79 -10.86
CA VAL A 76 -8.75 -6.23 -10.57
C VAL A 76 -8.64 -6.54 -9.07
N SER A 77 -8.05 -5.63 -8.31
CA SER A 77 -7.80 -5.79 -6.88
C SER A 77 -8.80 -4.99 -6.03
N GLU A 78 -9.07 -5.48 -4.82
CA GLU A 78 -9.96 -4.86 -3.81
C GLU A 78 -9.46 -3.49 -3.33
N GLY A 79 -8.28 -3.06 -3.77
CA GLY A 79 -7.64 -1.83 -3.33
C GLY A 79 -6.70 -2.08 -2.17
N ALA A 80 -6.92 -1.37 -1.06
CA ALA A 80 -6.14 -1.52 0.15
C ALA A 80 -6.98 -2.11 1.29
N VAL A 81 -6.44 -3.13 1.98
CA VAL A 81 -7.01 -3.69 3.21
C VAL A 81 -6.05 -3.36 4.35
N LEU A 82 -6.50 -2.49 5.25
CA LEU A 82 -5.67 -1.92 6.31
C LEU A 82 -6.19 -2.38 7.67
N SER A 83 -5.74 -3.55 8.13
CA SER A 83 -6.23 -4.20 9.36
C SER A 83 -5.25 -4.13 10.54
N GLY A 84 -4.03 -3.62 10.33
CA GLY A 84 -3.05 -3.43 11.39
C GLY A 84 -3.20 -2.07 12.07
N ASP A 85 -2.96 -2.02 13.37
CA ASP A 85 -3.04 -0.82 14.19
C ASP A 85 -1.72 -0.02 14.15
N TYR A 86 -1.78 1.27 14.48
CA TYR A 86 -0.61 2.16 14.57
C TYR A 86 0.18 2.30 13.25
N TRP A 87 -0.54 2.47 12.14
CA TRP A 87 0.02 2.79 10.84
C TRP A 87 -0.27 4.23 10.42
N HIS A 88 0.70 4.84 9.75
CA HIS A 88 0.57 6.13 9.08
C HIS A 88 0.78 5.94 7.57
N ILE A 89 -0.22 6.28 6.76
CA ILE A 89 -0.18 6.05 5.31
C ILE A 89 -0.38 7.38 4.58
N GLU A 90 0.62 7.78 3.80
CA GLU A 90 0.65 9.00 2.98
C GLU A 90 1.13 8.68 1.57
N ALA A 91 0.34 7.88 0.83
CA ALA A 91 0.59 7.54 -0.56
C ALA A 91 -0.61 7.93 -1.42
N LEU A 92 -0.36 8.29 -2.69
CA LEU A 92 -1.43 8.52 -3.66
C LEU A 92 -1.90 7.14 -4.19
N ILE A 93 -3.11 6.79 -3.80
CA ILE A 93 -3.75 5.53 -4.16
C ILE A 93 -4.88 5.83 -5.13
N LEU A 94 -4.85 5.22 -6.32
CA LEU A 94 -5.95 5.37 -7.27
C LEU A 94 -7.06 4.36 -6.95
N PRO A 95 -8.30 4.81 -6.73
CA PRO A 95 -9.42 3.90 -6.54
C PRO A 95 -9.68 3.15 -7.84
N VAL A 96 -10.05 1.87 -7.71
CA VAL A 96 -10.66 1.14 -8.83
C VAL A 96 -11.92 1.90 -9.24
N PRO A 97 -12.10 2.25 -10.53
CA PRO A 97 -13.39 2.71 -11.03
C PRO A 97 -14.42 1.61 -10.72
N GLN A 98 -15.24 1.82 -9.68
CA GLN A 98 -16.35 0.94 -9.39
C GLN A 98 -17.30 1.04 -10.59
N VAL A 99 -17.39 -0.01 -11.41
CA VAL A 99 -18.48 -0.10 -12.39
C VAL A 99 -19.76 -0.26 -11.57
N ILE A 100 -20.46 0.85 -11.31
CA ILE A 100 -21.73 0.84 -10.58
C ILE A 100 -22.77 0.15 -11.46
N ARG A 101 -22.88 -1.18 -11.33
CA ARG A 101 -24.06 -1.91 -11.78
C ARG A 101 -25.10 -1.77 -10.69
N LYS A 102 -26.07 -0.88 -10.90
CA LYS A 102 -27.25 -0.77 -10.03
C LYS A 102 -28.03 -2.09 -10.12
N VAL A 103 -27.72 -3.03 -9.24
CA VAL A 103 -28.58 -4.17 -8.96
C VAL A 103 -29.43 -3.77 -7.77
N SER A 104 -30.73 -3.63 -8.02
CA SER A 104 -31.82 -3.41 -7.07
C SER A 104 -31.48 -3.64 -5.58
N SER A 105 -31.60 -2.55 -4.80
CA SER A 105 -31.90 -2.49 -3.36
C SER A 105 -31.37 -3.62 -2.47
N SER A 106 -30.14 -3.45 -1.95
CA SER A 106 -29.85 -3.44 -0.50
C SER A 106 -28.36 -3.13 -0.27
N ALA A 107 -28.11 -2.14 0.60
CA ALA A 107 -26.84 -1.74 1.21
C ALA A 107 -25.62 -1.54 0.28
N ALA A 108 -25.31 -0.28 -0.04
CA ALA A 108 -23.99 0.11 -0.53
C ALA A 108 -23.07 0.39 0.68
N VAL A 109 -21.98 -0.37 0.81
CA VAL A 109 -20.84 -0.01 1.65
C VAL A 109 -19.92 0.85 0.79
N ILE A 110 -19.77 2.12 1.15
CA ILE A 110 -18.78 3.02 0.57
C ILE A 110 -17.54 2.93 1.45
N ILE A 111 -16.43 2.42 0.91
CA ILE A 111 -15.11 2.63 1.51
C ILE A 111 -14.52 3.84 0.78
N LEU A 112 -14.20 4.88 1.56
CA LEU A 112 -13.66 6.17 1.11
C LEU A 112 -12.30 6.03 0.44
#